data_AF-A0A9E5NFQ4-F1
#
_entry.id   AF-A0A9E5NFQ4-F1
#
_cell.length_a   1.000
_cell.length_b   1.000
_cell.length_c   1.000
_cell.angle_alpha   90.00
_cell.angle_beta   90.00
_cell.angle_gamma   90.00
#
_symmetry.space_group_name_H-M   'P 1'
#
loop_
_entity.id
_entity.type
_entity.pdbx_description
1 polymer ?
#
loop_
_entity_poly.entity_id
_entity_poly.type
_entity_poly.pdbx_seq_one_letter_code
_entity_poly.pdbx_strand_id
1 'polypeptide(L)' 'SASGTYTLDGAGGLTLELGPTTLAECEPGSLYDEYLEMLGWVRTYVLEGDQLVLNMMADGGDLFFDKASPA' A
#
# COMPACT_ATOMS: atom_id res chain seq x y z
N SER A 1 -11.06 -0.07 7.54
CA SER A 1 -9.93 0.88 7.55
C SER A 1 -8.74 0.26 8.27
N ALA A 2 -7.54 0.71 7.92
CA ALA A 2 -6.29 0.34 8.57
C ALA A 2 -5.52 1.61 8.93
N SER A 3 -4.75 1.59 10.00
CA SER A 3 -3.75 2.61 10.30
C SER A 3 -2.36 1.99 10.29
N GLY A 4 -1.31 2.81 10.28
CA GLY A 4 0.06 2.33 10.25
C GLY A 4 1.07 3.47 10.23
N THR A 5 2.34 3.09 10.19
CA THR A 5 3.48 4.00 10.04
C THR A 5 4.25 3.65 8.78
N TYR A 6 5.05 4.61 8.30
CA TYR A 6 5.97 4.38 7.20
C TYR A 6 7.30 5.08 7.45
N THR A 7 8.36 4.52 6.86
CA THR A 7 9.68 5.16 6.82
C THR A 7 10.21 5.17 5.39
N LEU A 8 10.96 6.23 5.06
CA LEU A 8 11.60 6.43 3.76
C LEU A 8 13.12 6.45 3.96
N ASP A 9 13.86 5.74 3.12
CA ASP A 9 15.34 5.68 3.23
C ASP A 9 16.06 6.72 2.33
N GLY A 10 15.33 7.66 1.74
CA GLY A 10 15.87 8.73 0.91
C GLY A 10 16.32 8.30 -0.49
N ALA A 11 16.41 7.00 -0.78
CA ALA A 11 16.74 6.44 -2.09
C ALA A 11 15.54 5.80 -2.80
N GLY A 12 14.32 6.12 -2.37
CA GLY A 12 13.07 5.53 -2.89
C GLY A 12 12.63 4.26 -2.17
N GLY A 13 13.37 3.81 -1.15
CA GLY A 13 12.92 2.75 -0.27
C GLY A 13 11.80 3.21 0.64
N LEU A 14 10.84 2.30 0.84
CA LEU A 14 9.66 2.46 1.67
C LEU A 14 9.49 1.21 2.53
N THR A 15 9.39 1.40 3.84
CA THR A 15 8.92 0.35 4.75
C THR A 15 7.58 0.77 5.33
N LEU A 16 6.60 -0.14 5.24
CA LEU A 16 5.27 0.03 5.82
C LEU A 16 5.15 -0.85 7.06
N GLU A 17 4.63 -0.28 8.13
CA GLU A 17 4.29 -1.00 9.36
C GLU A 17 2.78 -0.93 9.57
N LEU A 18 2.11 -2.07 9.37
CA LEU A 18 0.67 -2.16 9.55
C LEU A 18 0.33 -2.07 11.05
N GLY A 19 -0.54 -1.12 11.38
CA GLY A 19 -1.12 -0.96 12.69
C GLY A 19 -2.48 -1.66 12.81
N PRO A 20 -3.30 -1.25 13.79
CA PRO A 20 -4.62 -1.83 14.00
C PRO A 20 -5.50 -1.74 12.73
N THR A 21 -6.15 -2.85 12.40
CA THR A 21 -7.15 -2.92 11.34
C THR A 21 -8.54 -3.11 11.92
N THR A 22 -9.55 -2.48 11.31
CA THR A 22 -10.93 -2.77 11.67
C THR A 22 -11.37 -4.06 10.99
N LEU A 23 -11.96 -4.98 11.74
CA LEU A 23 -12.62 -6.19 11.23
C LEU A 23 -13.98 -5.84 10.61
N ALA A 24 -13.99 -4.91 9.64
CA ALA A 24 -15.20 -4.65 8.89
C ALA A 24 -15.47 -5.88 8.01
N GLU A 25 -16.70 -6.40 8.05
CA GLU A 25 -17.13 -7.39 7.07
C GLU A 25 -17.26 -6.70 5.72
N CYS A 26 -16.19 -6.75 4.93
CA CYS A 26 -16.28 -6.41 3.52
C CYS A 26 -17.13 -7.47 2.81
N GLU A 27 -17.80 -7.08 1.73
CA GLU A 27 -18.57 -8.02 0.92
C GLU A 27 -17.71 -9.19 0.40
N PRO A 28 -18.28 -10.39 0.19
CA PRO A 28 -17.59 -11.50 -0.44
C PRO A 28 -16.96 -11.09 -1.78
N GLY A 29 -15.67 -11.41 -1.96
CA GLY A 29 -14.90 -11.00 -3.13
C GLY A 29 -14.13 -9.67 -2.96
N SER A 30 -14.24 -9.03 -1.80
CA SER A 30 -13.33 -7.95 -1.42
C SER A 30 -11.87 -8.42 -1.41
N LEU A 31 -10.97 -7.54 -1.84
CA LEU A 31 -9.52 -7.75 -1.81
C LEU A 31 -8.90 -7.40 -0.44
N TYR A 32 -9.68 -7.33 0.64
CA TYR A 32 -9.21 -6.82 1.92
C TYR A 32 -7.98 -7.56 2.46
N ASP A 33 -8.06 -8.89 2.57
CA ASP A 33 -6.95 -9.69 3.10
C ASP A 33 -5.74 -9.66 2.15
N GLU A 34 -5.98 -9.82 0.86
CA GLU A 34 -4.96 -9.75 -0.20
C GLU A 34 -4.23 -8.40 -0.18
N TYR A 35 -4.96 -7.31 -0.02
CA TYR A 35 -4.41 -5.96 0.04
C TYR A 35 -3.47 -5.78 1.25
N LEU A 36 -3.88 -6.25 2.43
CA LEU A 36 -3.02 -6.19 3.62
C LEU A 36 -1.76 -7.03 3.45
N GLU A 37 -1.86 -8.21 2.82
CA GLU A 37 -0.71 -9.04 2.51
C GLU A 37 0.25 -8.31 1.55
N MET A 38 -0.26 -7.78 0.44
CA MET A 38 0.53 -7.04 -0.56
C MET A 38 1.28 -5.86 0.07
N LEU A 39 0.65 -5.11 0.98
CA LEU A 39 1.33 -4.01 1.70
C LEU A 39 2.55 -4.49 2.52
N GLY A 40 2.55 -5.73 3.01
CA GLY A 40 3.68 -6.33 3.70
C GLY A 40 4.87 -6.66 2.80
N TRP A 41 4.65 -6.74 1.48
CA TRP A 41 5.69 -7.03 0.48
C TRP A 41 6.29 -5.78 -0.17
N VAL A 42 5.71 -4.60 0.07
CA VAL A 42 6.19 -3.32 -0.48
C VAL A 42 7.60 -3.00 -0.01
N ARG A 43 8.45 -2.52 -0.93
CA ARG A 43 9.83 -2.14 -0.62
C ARG A 43 10.24 -0.78 -1.15
N THR A 44 9.66 -0.36 -2.27
CA THR A 44 9.99 0.91 -2.89
C THR A 44 8.73 1.58 -3.37
N TYR A 45 8.84 2.87 -3.67
CA TYR A 45 7.75 3.64 -4.26
C TYR A 45 8.29 4.53 -5.38
N VAL A 46 7.40 4.87 -6.31
CA VAL A 46 7.63 5.88 -7.32
C VAL A 46 6.44 6.84 -7.33
N LEU A 47 6.73 8.13 -7.49
CA LEU A 47 5.71 9.13 -7.77
C LEU A 47 5.86 9.57 -9.23
N GLU A 48 4.84 9.28 -10.04
CA GLU A 48 4.79 9.65 -11.45
C GLU A 48 3.61 10.60 -11.68
N GLY A 49 3.89 11.91 -11.72
CA GLY A 49 2.85 12.92 -11.81
C GLY A 49 1.95 12.91 -10.57
N ASP A 50 0.67 12.57 -10.76
CA ASP A 50 -0.34 12.44 -9.70
C ASP A 50 -0.60 10.98 -9.30
N GLN A 51 0.23 10.03 -9.73
CA GLN A 51 0.11 8.62 -9.37
C GLN A 51 1.22 8.18 -8.40
N LEU A 52 0.84 7.38 -7.41
CA LEU A 52 1.74 6.64 -6.53
C LEU A 52 1.78 5.18 -6.98
N VAL A 53 2.99 4.68 -7.22
CA VAL A 53 3.24 3.26 -7.52
C VAL A 53 4.03 2.68 -6.35
N LEU A 54 3.52 1.61 -5.74
CA LEU A 54 4.23 0.84 -4.72
C LEU A 54 4.74 -0.46 -5.34
N ASN A 55 6.05 -0.66 -5.35
CA ASN A 55 6.65 -1.86 -5.94
C ASN A 55 6.94 -2.88 -4.84
N MET A 56 6.47 -4.10 -5.05
CA MET A 56 6.67 -5.23 -4.15
C MET A 56 7.98 -5.96 -4.46
N MET A 57 8.55 -6.61 -3.45
CA MET A 57 9.72 -7.48 -3.65
C MET A 57 9.33 -8.80 -4.35
N ALA A 58 10.35 -9.57 -4.75
CA ALA A 58 10.21 -10.93 -5.26
C ALA A 58 9.25 -11.05 -6.45
N ASP A 59 9.25 -10.06 -7.35
CA ASP A 59 8.38 -9.98 -8.52
C ASP A 59 6.88 -10.05 -8.17
N GLY A 60 6.50 -9.59 -6.96
CA GLY A 60 5.12 -9.57 -6.48
C GLY A 60 4.19 -8.60 -7.23
N GLY A 61 4.74 -7.76 -8.11
CA GLY A 61 4.02 -6.76 -8.89
C GLY A 61 3.94 -5.40 -8.20
N ASP A 62 2.99 -4.58 -8.66
CA ASP A 62 2.87 -3.18 -8.27
C ASP A 62 1.44 -2.82 -7.87
N LEU A 63 1.31 -1.92 -6.90
CA LEU A 63 0.04 -1.28 -6.55
C LEU A 63 0.02 0.15 -7.09
N PHE A 64 -1.01 0.48 -7.86
CA PHE A 64 -1.21 1.79 -8.46
C PHE A 64 -2.29 2.55 -7.73
N PHE A 65 -1.98 3.77 -7.29
CA PHE A 65 -2.91 4.66 -6.60
C PHE A 65 -2.95 6.01 -7.29
N ASP A 66 -4.13 6.40 -7.76
CA ASP A 66 -4.35 7.75 -8.24
C ASP A 66 -4.60 8.69 -7.06
N LYS A 67 -4.07 9.90 -7.16
CA LYS A 67 -4.37 10.96 -6.19
C LYS A 67 -5.86 11.25 -6.19
N ALA A 68 -6.51 10.97 -5.06
CA ALA A 68 -7.88 11.40 -4.83
C ALA A 68 -7.93 12.94 -4.82
N SER A 69 -8.86 13.52 -5.58
CA SER A 69 -9.20 14.93 -5.40
C SER A 69 -9.81 15.13 -3.99
N PRO A 70 -9.50 16.24 -3.29
CA PRO A 70 -10.16 16.53 -2.04
C PRO A 70 -11.67 16.62 -2.28
N ALA A 71 -12.45 15.88 -1.50
CA ALA A 71 -13.90 16.00 -1.44
C ALA A 71 -14.33 17.25 -0.66
#